data_AF-A0A2D3REY8-F1
#
_entry.id   AF-A0A2D3REY8-F1
#
_cell.length_a   1.000
_cell.length_b   1.000
_cell.length_c   1.000
_cell.angle_alpha   90.00
_cell.angle_beta   90.00
_cell.angle_gamma   90.00
#
_symmetry.space_group_name_H-M   'P 1'
#
loop_
_entity.id
_entity.type
_entity.pdbx_description
1 polymer ?
#
loop_
_entity_poly.entity_id
_entity_poly.type
_entity_poly.pdbx_seq_one_letter_code
_entity_poly.pdbx_strand_id
1 'polypeptide(L)'
;MRKILISTILAFGIANMSPLAAQPLPEETIDPAKIIPHFNADTIDPTLKTVTGNHMASITPKGEMIITAFAPNGLQFTLHFRQCDQQEPLQCRALQLLTSWSLDGQKVDLQNIVPPFQRSHLFVNSGILEDGRPYLTRIIIADQGLAQGNLAAEVRNFISAATDFSGQLSAATK
;
A
#
# COMPACT_ATOMS: atom_id res chain seq x y z
N MET A 1 10.79 59.44 38.50
CA MET A 1 10.62 57.99 38.78
C MET A 1 11.05 57.21 37.54
N ARG A 2 12.15 56.46 37.62
CA ARG A 2 12.83 55.80 36.49
C ARG A 2 12.35 54.33 36.43
N LYS A 3 11.57 53.94 35.41
CA LYS A 3 11.09 52.56 35.26
C LYS A 3 12.10 51.73 34.47
N ILE A 4 12.60 50.67 35.09
CA ILE A 4 13.52 49.68 34.49
C ILE A 4 12.66 48.61 33.80
N LEU A 5 12.86 48.39 32.50
CA LEU A 5 12.26 47.28 31.76
C LEU A 5 13.20 46.06 31.87
N ILE A 6 12.72 44.97 32.45
CA ILE A 6 13.40 43.67 32.46
C ILE A 6 12.81 42.84 31.32
N SER A 7 13.59 42.64 30.26
CA SER A 7 13.26 41.70 29.18
C SER A 7 13.61 40.28 29.61
N THR A 8 12.60 39.44 29.83
CA THR A 8 12.77 38.00 30.03
C THR A 8 12.81 37.31 28.66
N ILE A 9 13.95 36.75 28.29
CA ILE A 9 14.13 35.95 27.07
C ILE A 9 13.65 34.52 27.38
N LEU A 10 12.56 34.09 26.75
CA LEU A 10 12.09 32.70 26.78
C LEU A 10 12.82 31.91 25.69
N ALA A 11 13.68 30.97 26.07
CA ALA A 11 14.32 30.03 25.14
C ALA A 11 13.39 28.83 24.92
N PHE A 12 12.76 28.74 23.75
CA PHE A 12 12.05 27.54 23.31
C PHE A 12 13.06 26.52 22.75
N GLY A 13 13.32 25.46 23.51
CA GLY A 13 14.06 24.30 23.02
C GLY A 13 13.20 23.47 22.07
N ILE A 14 13.62 23.36 20.82
CA ILE A 14 12.96 22.53 19.80
C ILE A 14 13.46 21.10 20.00
N ALA A 15 12.63 20.22 20.56
CA ALA A 15 12.93 18.80 20.64
C ALA A 15 12.73 18.16 19.26
N ASN A 16 13.82 17.71 18.63
CA ASN A 16 13.77 16.89 17.42
C ASN A 16 13.28 15.49 17.79
N MET A 17 11.98 15.25 17.73
CA MET A 17 11.42 13.90 17.73
C MET A 17 11.60 13.31 16.33
N SER A 18 12.58 12.42 16.18
CA SER A 18 12.67 11.58 14.99
C SER A 18 11.40 10.70 14.90
N PRO A 19 10.69 10.66 13.77
CA PRO A 19 9.52 9.80 13.64
C PRO A 19 9.96 8.33 13.77
N LEU A 20 9.44 7.62 14.77
CA LEU A 20 9.52 6.16 14.78
C LEU A 20 8.66 5.65 13.63
N ALA A 21 9.28 4.94 12.69
CA ALA A 21 8.54 4.14 11.72
C ALA A 21 7.68 3.12 12.48
N ALA A 22 6.38 3.09 12.19
CA ALA A 22 5.47 2.12 12.79
C ALA A 22 5.89 0.70 12.38
N GLN A 23 6.13 -0.17 13.36
CA GLN A 23 6.49 -1.56 13.11
C GLN A 23 5.22 -2.40 12.86
N PRO A 24 5.29 -3.44 12.01
CA PRO A 24 4.20 -4.38 11.84
C PRO A 24 3.79 -5.03 13.17
N LEU A 25 2.49 -5.23 13.36
CA LEU A 25 1.97 -5.97 14.51
C LEU A 25 2.32 -7.47 14.42
N PRO A 26 2.37 -8.20 15.56
CA PRO A 26 2.59 -9.65 15.57
C PRO A 26 1.54 -10.40 14.74
N GLU A 27 1.91 -11.53 14.11
CA GLU A 27 1.00 -12.27 13.22
C GLU A 27 -0.24 -12.81 13.93
N GLU A 28 -0.14 -13.06 15.24
CA GLU A 28 -1.23 -13.54 16.10
C GLU A 28 -2.38 -12.53 16.24
N THR A 29 -2.18 -11.29 15.78
CA THR A 29 -3.24 -10.27 15.71
C THR A 29 -4.22 -10.48 14.56
N ILE A 30 -3.90 -11.38 13.62
CA ILE A 30 -4.82 -11.85 12.59
C ILE A 30 -5.65 -12.99 13.16
N ASP A 31 -6.98 -12.85 13.12
CA ASP A 31 -7.88 -13.96 13.38
C ASP A 31 -8.13 -14.71 12.06
N PRO A 32 -7.51 -15.87 11.82
CA PRO A 32 -7.63 -16.56 10.55
C PRO A 32 -9.04 -17.05 10.24
N ALA A 33 -9.93 -17.15 11.25
CA ALA A 33 -11.31 -17.60 11.10
C ALA A 33 -12.30 -16.43 10.93
N LYS A 34 -11.89 -15.19 11.25
CA LYS A 34 -12.74 -14.01 11.09
C LYS A 34 -13.06 -13.79 9.61
N ILE A 35 -14.35 -13.77 9.30
CA ILE A 35 -14.84 -13.47 7.96
C ILE A 35 -14.98 -11.96 7.76
N ILE A 36 -14.39 -11.46 6.69
CA ILE A 36 -14.53 -10.09 6.19
C ILE A 36 -15.62 -10.11 5.11
N PRO A 37 -16.83 -9.58 5.39
CA PRO A 37 -17.95 -9.66 4.45
C PRO A 37 -17.84 -8.68 3.27
N HIS A 38 -17.08 -7.60 3.45
CA HIS A 38 -16.83 -6.56 2.45
C HIS A 38 -15.51 -5.85 2.76
N PHE A 39 -14.96 -5.14 1.79
CA PHE A 39 -13.78 -4.31 1.94
C PHE A 39 -14.16 -2.84 2.16
N ASN A 40 -13.55 -2.26 3.19
CA ASN A 40 -13.52 -0.85 3.51
C ASN A 40 -12.26 -0.57 4.36
N ALA A 41 -12.02 0.69 4.75
CA ALA A 41 -10.83 1.03 5.54
C ALA A 41 -10.75 0.23 6.86
N ASP A 42 -11.85 0.10 7.59
CA ASP A 42 -11.90 -0.54 8.90
C ASP A 42 -11.67 -2.06 8.85
N THR A 43 -12.21 -2.71 7.82
CA THR A 43 -12.15 -4.17 7.64
C THR A 43 -10.78 -4.65 7.20
N ILE A 44 -10.04 -3.82 6.46
CA ILE A 44 -8.67 -4.16 6.01
C ILE A 44 -7.58 -3.67 6.98
N ASP A 45 -7.88 -2.69 7.83
CA ASP A 45 -6.92 -2.06 8.74
C ASP A 45 -6.14 -3.06 9.60
N PRO A 46 -6.76 -4.04 10.29
CA PRO A 46 -5.99 -4.98 11.09
C PRO A 46 -5.01 -5.80 10.25
N THR A 47 -5.41 -6.16 9.02
CA THR A 47 -4.53 -6.88 8.10
C THR A 47 -3.34 -6.04 7.69
N LEU A 48 -3.55 -4.77 7.37
CA LEU A 48 -2.45 -3.86 6.99
C LEU A 48 -1.53 -3.56 8.17
N LYS A 49 -2.05 -3.37 9.38
CA LYS A 49 -1.22 -3.22 10.58
C LYS A 49 -0.29 -4.40 10.81
N THR A 50 -0.73 -5.62 10.53
CA THR A 50 0.11 -6.82 10.66
C THR A 50 1.07 -7.00 9.48
N VAL A 51 0.61 -6.80 8.24
CA VAL A 51 1.40 -7.13 7.05
C VAL A 51 2.37 -6.01 6.64
N THR A 52 1.94 -4.75 6.76
CA THR A 52 2.73 -3.59 6.32
C THR A 52 3.25 -2.76 7.48
N GLY A 53 2.51 -2.70 8.60
CA GLY A 53 2.86 -1.89 9.77
C GLY A 53 2.65 -0.39 9.60
N ASN A 54 2.63 0.10 8.36
CA ASN A 54 2.33 1.48 8.02
C ASN A 54 1.40 1.57 6.80
N HIS A 55 0.32 2.32 6.96
CA HIS A 55 -0.62 2.68 5.89
C HIS A 55 -1.35 3.97 6.23
N MET A 56 -1.82 4.66 5.20
CA MET A 56 -2.53 5.94 5.31
C MET A 56 -3.70 5.98 4.35
N ALA A 57 -4.89 6.31 4.86
CA ALA A 57 -6.05 6.59 4.04
C ALA A 57 -5.94 7.98 3.39
N SER A 58 -6.34 8.10 2.13
CA SER A 58 -6.43 9.39 1.43
C SER A 58 -7.59 9.39 0.45
N ILE A 59 -7.99 10.58 0.04
CA ILE A 59 -9.00 10.79 -1.01
C ILE A 59 -8.27 11.27 -2.27
N THR A 60 -8.50 10.58 -3.39
CA THR A 60 -7.94 10.98 -4.69
C THR A 60 -8.58 12.28 -5.19
N PRO A 61 -7.97 12.98 -6.16
CA PRO A 61 -8.60 14.15 -6.80
C PRO A 61 -9.97 13.85 -7.43
N LYS A 62 -10.28 12.57 -7.71
CA LYS A 62 -11.56 12.11 -8.24
C LYS A 62 -12.59 11.80 -7.15
N GLY A 63 -12.25 12.02 -5.88
CA GLY A 63 -13.13 11.76 -4.73
C GLY A 63 -13.14 10.31 -4.25
N GLU A 64 -12.27 9.44 -4.78
CA GLU A 64 -12.20 8.03 -4.39
C GLU A 64 -11.35 7.85 -3.13
N MET A 65 -11.82 7.08 -2.15
CA MET A 65 -10.99 6.67 -1.03
C MET A 65 -10.00 5.58 -1.46
N ILE A 66 -8.72 5.78 -1.13
CA ILE A 66 -7.67 4.79 -1.30
C ILE A 66 -6.87 4.66 -0.01
N ILE A 67 -6.22 3.51 0.17
CA ILE A 67 -5.20 3.34 1.21
C ILE A 67 -3.84 3.26 0.53
N THR A 68 -2.88 4.08 0.94
CA THR A 68 -1.47 3.89 0.60
C THR A 68 -0.80 3.09 1.70
N ALA A 69 -0.18 1.96 1.36
CA ALA A 69 0.52 1.10 2.30
C ALA A 69 2.00 0.99 1.94
N PHE A 70 2.83 0.80 2.98
CA PHE A 70 4.28 0.69 2.86
C PHE A 70 4.73 -0.64 3.45
N ALA A 71 5.18 -1.56 2.59
CA ALA A 71 5.71 -2.83 3.05
C ALA A 71 7.05 -2.65 3.78
N PRO A 72 7.47 -3.60 4.63
CA PRO A 72 8.72 -3.49 5.41
C PRO A 72 9.99 -3.31 4.57
N ASN A 73 9.98 -3.75 3.30
CA ASN A 73 11.08 -3.58 2.36
C ASN A 73 11.06 -2.22 1.62
N GLY A 74 10.20 -1.29 2.01
CA GLY A 74 10.05 0.03 1.38
C GLY A 74 9.16 0.05 0.14
N LEU A 75 8.60 -1.09 -0.29
CA LEU A 75 7.63 -1.11 -1.39
C LEU A 75 6.38 -0.31 -1.01
N GLN A 76 6.06 0.70 -1.80
CA GLN A 76 4.80 1.43 -1.71
C GLN A 76 3.77 0.83 -2.67
N PHE A 77 2.54 0.65 -2.20
CA PHE A 77 1.41 0.26 -3.04
C PHE A 77 0.12 0.91 -2.55
N THR A 78 -0.87 0.94 -3.42
CA THR A 78 -2.19 1.51 -3.15
C THR A 78 -3.25 0.43 -3.17
N LEU A 79 -4.23 0.56 -2.27
CA LEU A 79 -5.41 -0.28 -2.22
C LEU A 79 -6.61 0.57 -2.63
N HIS A 80 -7.33 0.10 -3.64
CA HIS A 80 -8.52 0.74 -4.19
C HIS A 80 -9.73 -0.14 -3.91
N PHE A 81 -10.75 0.44 -3.30
CA PHE A 81 -12.03 -0.24 -3.08
C PHE A 81 -12.83 -0.23 -4.38
N ARG A 82 -13.30 -1.41 -4.82
CA ARG A 82 -13.97 -1.62 -6.12
C ARG A 82 -15.27 -2.37 -5.93
N GLN A 83 -16.21 -2.16 -6.86
CA GLN A 83 -17.53 -2.79 -6.85
C GLN A 83 -18.26 -2.57 -5.52
N CYS A 84 -18.36 -1.30 -5.10
CA CYS A 84 -19.07 -0.89 -3.91
C CYS A 84 -20.58 -0.91 -4.12
N ASP A 85 -21.31 -1.26 -3.07
CA ASP A 85 -22.76 -1.28 -3.08
C ASP A 85 -23.32 0.15 -3.30
N GLN A 86 -24.43 0.26 -4.04
CA GLN A 86 -25.03 1.56 -4.33
C GLN A 86 -25.75 2.17 -3.12
N GLN A 87 -26.32 1.34 -2.26
CA GLN A 87 -27.01 1.72 -1.03
C GLN A 87 -26.01 1.89 0.11
N GLU A 88 -24.94 1.09 0.11
CA GLU A 88 -23.86 1.13 1.09
C GLU A 88 -22.49 1.38 0.43
N PRO A 89 -22.17 2.62 0.03
CA PRO A 89 -21.00 2.94 -0.79
C PRO A 89 -19.63 2.67 -0.12
N LEU A 90 -19.62 2.38 1.17
CA LEU A 90 -18.43 1.93 1.89
C LEU A 90 -18.27 0.40 1.88
N GLN A 91 -19.27 -0.37 1.46
CA GLN A 91 -19.18 -1.83 1.41
C GLN A 91 -18.79 -2.29 0.00
N CYS A 92 -17.53 -2.67 -0.18
CA CYS A 92 -16.99 -3.03 -1.50
C CYS A 92 -16.68 -4.52 -1.62
N ARG A 93 -17.10 -5.15 -2.71
CA ARG A 93 -16.87 -6.60 -2.92
C ARG A 93 -15.50 -6.93 -3.48
N ALA A 94 -14.79 -5.95 -4.02
CA ALA A 94 -13.46 -6.13 -4.56
C ALA A 94 -12.45 -5.12 -3.99
N LEU A 95 -11.22 -5.57 -3.83
CA LEU A 95 -10.08 -4.78 -3.40
C LEU A 95 -8.98 -4.93 -4.45
N GLN A 96 -8.54 -3.81 -5.03
CA GLN A 96 -7.45 -3.79 -5.99
C GLN A 96 -6.17 -3.31 -5.29
N LEU A 97 -5.12 -4.12 -5.34
CA LEU A 97 -3.77 -3.75 -4.95
C LEU A 97 -3.04 -3.28 -6.22
N LEU A 98 -2.35 -2.15 -6.14
CA LEU A 98 -1.68 -1.54 -7.29
C LEU A 98 -0.38 -0.87 -6.86
N THR A 99 0.71 -1.20 -7.56
CA THR A 99 1.97 -0.46 -7.49
C THR A 99 2.50 -0.18 -8.89
N SER A 100 3.36 0.83 -9.01
CA SER A 100 4.00 1.25 -10.25
C SER A 100 5.36 1.82 -9.94
N TRP A 101 6.31 1.66 -10.84
CA TRP A 101 7.68 2.16 -10.65
C TRP A 101 7.96 3.33 -11.59
N SER A 102 8.59 4.38 -11.05
CA SER A 102 9.24 5.37 -11.90
C SER A 102 10.52 4.77 -12.47
N LEU A 103 10.81 5.05 -13.74
CA LEU A 103 12.09 4.68 -14.35
C LEU A 103 13.10 5.84 -14.30
N ASP A 104 12.70 7.05 -13.92
CA ASP A 104 13.59 8.22 -13.78
C ASP A 104 14.54 8.45 -14.97
N GLY A 105 14.05 8.21 -16.19
CA GLY A 105 14.82 8.34 -17.43
C GLY A 105 15.73 7.15 -17.77
N GLN A 106 15.76 6.11 -16.93
CA GLN A 106 16.46 4.85 -17.20
C GLN A 106 15.83 4.11 -18.38
N LYS A 107 16.67 3.52 -19.23
CA LYS A 107 16.23 2.65 -20.31
C LYS A 107 16.13 1.22 -19.81
N VAL A 108 14.90 0.77 -19.58
CA VAL A 108 14.59 -0.61 -19.18
C VAL A 108 13.82 -1.28 -20.32
N ASP A 109 14.25 -2.48 -20.73
CA ASP A 109 13.58 -3.25 -21.77
C ASP A 109 12.35 -3.98 -21.22
N LEU A 110 11.28 -3.22 -20.97
CA LEU A 110 10.05 -3.73 -20.37
C LEU A 110 9.39 -4.84 -21.20
N GLN A 111 9.61 -4.86 -22.51
CA GLN A 111 9.04 -5.88 -23.41
C GLN A 111 9.62 -7.27 -23.13
N ASN A 112 10.85 -7.34 -22.61
CA ASN A 112 11.49 -8.59 -22.22
C ASN A 112 11.33 -8.94 -20.74
N ILE A 113 10.71 -8.08 -19.94
CA ILE A 113 10.50 -8.30 -18.49
C ILE A 113 9.03 -8.58 -18.19
N VAL A 114 8.12 -7.74 -18.67
CA VAL A 114 6.68 -7.78 -18.31
C VAL A 114 6.04 -9.11 -18.74
N PRO A 115 6.12 -9.56 -20.02
CA PRO A 115 5.44 -10.79 -20.44
C PRO A 115 5.98 -12.05 -19.77
N PRO A 116 7.30 -12.27 -19.62
CA PRO A 116 7.81 -13.40 -18.84
C PRO A 116 7.37 -13.38 -17.39
N PHE A 117 7.40 -12.20 -16.73
CA PHE A 117 6.96 -12.07 -15.35
C PHE A 117 5.48 -12.45 -15.18
N GLN A 118 4.62 -11.97 -16.08
CA GLN A 118 3.19 -12.29 -16.07
C GLN A 118 2.93 -13.80 -16.17
N ARG A 119 3.72 -14.51 -16.99
CA ARG A 119 3.57 -15.97 -17.16
C ARG A 119 4.01 -16.76 -15.92
N SER A 120 4.99 -16.26 -15.16
CA SER A 120 5.46 -16.94 -13.94
C SER A 120 4.63 -16.61 -12.70
N HIS A 121 3.85 -15.52 -12.72
CA HIS A 121 3.05 -15.08 -11.57
C HIS A 121 1.56 -14.99 -11.91
N LEU A 122 0.87 -16.14 -11.87
CA LEU A 122 -0.54 -16.27 -12.29
C LEU A 122 -1.54 -15.45 -11.45
N PHE A 123 -1.15 -15.00 -10.26
CA PHE A 123 -2.02 -14.30 -9.32
C PHE A 123 -1.85 -12.77 -9.36
N VAL A 124 -1.04 -12.23 -10.26
CA VAL A 124 -0.90 -10.79 -10.47
C VAL A 124 -1.01 -10.48 -11.96
N ASN A 125 -1.35 -9.24 -12.27
CA ASN A 125 -1.27 -8.69 -13.61
C ASN A 125 -0.16 -7.64 -13.64
N SER A 126 0.79 -7.79 -14.55
CA SER A 126 1.81 -6.79 -14.86
C SER A 126 1.52 -6.14 -16.21
N GLY A 127 2.00 -4.90 -16.37
CA GLY A 127 1.82 -4.17 -17.61
C GLY A 127 2.64 -2.89 -17.65
N ILE A 128 2.36 -2.08 -18.66
CA ILE A 128 2.96 -0.76 -18.86
C ILE A 128 1.81 0.25 -18.90
N LEU A 129 1.89 1.30 -18.09
CA LEU A 129 0.95 2.41 -18.09
C LEU A 129 1.16 3.28 -19.35
N GLU A 130 0.18 4.13 -19.66
CA GLU A 130 0.25 5.05 -20.81
C GLU A 130 1.47 6.00 -20.75
N ASP A 131 1.91 6.34 -19.54
CA ASP A 131 3.10 7.16 -19.29
C ASP A 131 4.43 6.37 -19.34
N GLY A 132 4.38 5.09 -19.73
CA GLY A 132 5.54 4.22 -19.87
C GLY A 132 6.02 3.55 -18.59
N ARG A 133 5.41 3.84 -17.43
CA ARG A 133 5.80 3.20 -16.17
C ARG A 133 5.31 1.75 -16.11
N PRO A 134 6.16 0.79 -15.71
CA PRO A 134 5.68 -0.56 -15.43
C PRO A 134 4.80 -0.55 -14.17
N TYR A 135 3.80 -1.41 -14.14
CA TYR A 135 2.91 -1.59 -12.99
C TYR A 135 2.66 -3.05 -12.68
N LEU A 136 2.24 -3.30 -11.44
CA LEU A 136 1.74 -4.58 -10.98
C LEU A 136 0.43 -4.39 -10.22
N THR A 137 -0.56 -5.24 -10.49
CA THR A 137 -1.87 -5.18 -9.82
C THR A 137 -2.42 -6.56 -9.49
N ARG A 138 -3.22 -6.63 -8.43
CA ARG A 138 -4.01 -7.81 -8.04
C ARG A 138 -5.40 -7.38 -7.62
N ILE A 139 -6.42 -8.14 -8.02
CA ILE A 139 -7.79 -7.96 -7.53
C ILE A 139 -8.12 -9.11 -6.60
N ILE A 140 -8.62 -8.77 -5.41
CA ILE A 140 -9.12 -9.69 -4.40
C ILE A 140 -10.63 -9.51 -4.32
N ILE A 141 -11.39 -10.59 -4.28
CA ILE A 141 -12.87 -10.57 -4.28
C ILE A 141 -13.38 -11.24 -3.00
N ALA A 142 -14.40 -10.65 -2.37
CA ALA A 142 -15.03 -11.14 -1.14
C ALA A 142 -16.52 -11.42 -1.33
N ASP A 143 -16.92 -12.03 -2.46
CA ASP A 143 -18.33 -12.26 -2.82
C ASP A 143 -19.15 -13.03 -1.76
N GLN A 144 -18.53 -13.97 -1.05
CA GLN A 144 -19.14 -14.72 0.07
C GLN A 144 -18.45 -14.43 1.41
N GLY A 145 -17.76 -13.30 1.49
CA GLY A 145 -16.80 -13.00 2.53
C GLY A 145 -15.44 -13.67 2.30
N LEU A 146 -14.41 -13.09 2.91
CA LEU A 146 -13.03 -13.55 2.84
C LEU A 146 -12.49 -13.74 4.26
N ALA A 147 -11.92 -14.89 4.55
CA ALA A 147 -11.22 -15.09 5.82
C ALA A 147 -10.07 -14.06 5.95
N GLN A 148 -9.93 -13.44 7.11
CA GLN A 148 -8.90 -12.41 7.33
C GLN A 148 -7.49 -12.97 7.12
N GLY A 149 -7.26 -14.24 7.50
CA GLY A 149 -6.01 -14.94 7.19
C GLY A 149 -5.72 -15.03 5.68
N ASN A 150 -6.76 -15.25 4.87
CA ASN A 150 -6.62 -15.25 3.41
C ASN A 150 -6.30 -13.84 2.91
N LEU A 151 -6.99 -12.79 3.37
CA LEU A 151 -6.64 -11.41 3.00
C LEU A 151 -5.17 -11.10 3.31
N ALA A 152 -4.69 -11.51 4.49
CA ALA A 152 -3.31 -11.31 4.88
C ALA A 152 -2.33 -12.08 3.98
N ALA A 153 -2.66 -13.32 3.58
CA ALA A 153 -1.86 -14.07 2.60
C ALA A 153 -1.85 -13.38 1.23
N GLU A 154 -2.98 -12.83 0.79
CA GLU A 154 -3.09 -12.14 -0.49
C GLU A 154 -2.22 -10.88 -0.57
N VAL A 155 -2.21 -10.08 0.50
CA VAL A 155 -1.36 -8.88 0.58
C VAL A 155 0.12 -9.29 0.59
N ARG A 156 0.51 -10.33 1.35
CA ARG A 156 1.89 -10.83 1.38
C ARG A 156 2.35 -11.36 0.01
N ASN A 157 1.51 -12.14 -0.67
CA ASN A 157 1.80 -12.67 -2.01
C ASN A 157 2.01 -11.54 -3.02
N PHE A 158 1.17 -10.50 -2.95
CA PHE A 158 1.34 -9.31 -3.78
C PHE A 158 2.67 -8.59 -3.49
N ILE A 159 3.01 -8.38 -2.21
CA ILE A 159 4.28 -7.75 -1.82
C ILE A 159 5.47 -8.57 -2.33
N SER A 160 5.45 -9.90 -2.19
CA SER A 160 6.51 -10.78 -2.69
C SER A 160 6.68 -10.64 -4.20
N ALA A 161 5.59 -10.77 -4.97
CA ALA A 161 5.64 -10.64 -6.43
C ALA A 161 6.11 -9.24 -6.87
N ALA A 162 5.63 -8.18 -6.21
CA ALA A 162 6.07 -6.82 -6.50
C ALA A 162 7.56 -6.60 -6.19
N THR A 163 8.07 -7.23 -5.12
CA THR A 163 9.49 -7.18 -4.77
C THR A 163 10.33 -7.87 -5.83
N ASP A 164 9.92 -9.05 -6.27
CA ASP A 164 10.61 -9.80 -7.33
C ASP A 164 10.59 -9.05 -8.66
N PHE A 165 9.46 -8.45 -9.02
CA PHE A 165 9.35 -7.63 -10.22
C PHE A 165 10.25 -6.39 -10.14
N SER A 166 10.27 -5.71 -8.99
CA SER A 166 11.18 -4.59 -8.74
C SER A 166 12.64 -5.01 -8.91
N GLY A 167 13.02 -6.20 -8.42
CA GLY A 167 14.36 -6.75 -8.60
C GLY A 167 14.71 -6.98 -10.07
N GLN A 168 13.78 -7.49 -10.88
CA GLN A 168 13.98 -7.67 -12.33
C GLN A 168 14.14 -6.33 -13.05
N LEU A 169 13.34 -5.33 -12.69
CA LEU A 169 13.47 -3.98 -13.25
C LEU A 169 14.85 -3.39 -12.94
N SER A 170 15.30 -3.46 -11.68
CA SER A 170 16.61 -2.95 -11.27
C SER A 170 17.77 -3.69 -11.94
N ALA A 171 17.68 -5.01 -12.13
CA ALA A 171 18.71 -5.80 -12.81
C ALA A 171 18.80 -5.51 -14.32
N ALA A 172 17.72 -4.99 -14.92
CA ALA A 172 17.64 -4.68 -16.33
C ALA A 172 17.94 -3.20 -16.67
N THR A 173 18.07 -2.34 -15.66
CA THR A 173 18.58 -0.98 -15.81
C THR A 173 20.05 -1.03 -16.22
N LYS A 174 20.39 -0.31 -17.30
CA LYS A 174 21.76 -0.12 -17.79
C LYS A 174 22.30 1.26 -17.41
#